data_AF-A0A530AP73-F1
#
_entry.id   AF-A0A530AP73-F1
#
_cell.length_a   1.000
_cell.length_b   1.000
_cell.length_c   1.000
_cell.angle_alpha   90.00
_cell.angle_beta   90.00
_cell.angle_gamma   90.00
#
_symmetry.space_group_name_H-M   'P 1'
#
loop_
_entity.id
_entity.type
_entity.pdbx_description
1 polymer ?
#
loop_
_entity_poly.entity_id
_entity_poly.type
_entity_poly.pdbx_seq_one_letter_code
_entity_poly.pdbx_strand_id
1 'polypeptide(L)'
;MASVKSKPKKKAAALKAEEKPARLADYLLARAPAEDIAAYDAADLERAGELAARAVASHRKGESVVAVDADSGVACDGRPVTVITVVNDNMPFLFDSILGEITETSGQPTLVTHPIVTVRHGKAGVVEVLGDGGKEDDEHERLSVVHVHIPRLTAEEAKSLTERLRKMLSQVRAAVVDWKRML
;
A
#
# COMPACT_ATOMS: atom_id res chain seq x y z
N MET A 1 -10.89 51.74 16.59
CA MET A 1 -10.30 50.89 17.65
C MET A 1 -11.16 49.63 17.79
N ALA A 2 -10.52 48.47 17.72
CA ALA A 2 -11.12 47.18 17.39
C ALA A 2 -11.91 46.54 18.54
N SER A 3 -13.08 45.98 18.21
CA SER A 3 -13.90 45.17 19.09
C SER A 3 -13.45 43.71 18.98
N VAL A 4 -12.79 43.18 20.03
CA VAL A 4 -12.36 41.77 20.10
C VAL A 4 -13.42 40.96 20.84
N LYS A 5 -14.25 40.22 20.08
CA LYS A 5 -15.10 39.14 20.61
C LYS A 5 -14.26 37.87 20.74
N SER A 6 -13.94 37.46 21.98
CA SER A 6 -13.24 36.21 22.27
C SER A 6 -14.21 35.01 22.19
N LYS A 7 -13.96 34.11 21.23
CA LYS A 7 -14.63 32.80 21.08
C LYS A 7 -14.24 31.85 22.23
N PRO A 8 -15.15 30.96 22.68
CA PRO A 8 -14.86 30.01 23.76
C PRO A 8 -13.97 28.86 23.26
N LYS A 9 -12.91 28.57 24.00
CA LYS A 9 -12.01 27.42 23.80
C LYS A 9 -12.75 26.12 24.15
N LYS A 10 -13.17 25.35 23.14
CA LYS A 10 -13.52 23.93 23.33
C LYS A 10 -12.23 23.15 23.63
N LYS A 11 -12.12 22.65 24.86
CA LYS A 11 -11.15 21.64 25.27
C LYS A 11 -11.38 20.40 24.42
N ALA A 12 -10.48 20.10 23.49
CA ALA A 12 -10.39 18.77 22.90
C ALA A 12 -9.78 17.85 23.96
N ALA A 13 -10.60 16.95 24.49
CA ALA A 13 -10.16 15.89 25.38
C ALA A 13 -9.27 14.95 24.57
N ALA A 14 -7.98 14.93 24.91
CA ALA A 14 -7.05 13.93 24.44
C ALA A 14 -7.47 12.57 25.03
N LEU A 15 -8.16 11.78 24.22
CA LEU A 15 -8.30 10.36 24.46
C LEU A 15 -6.93 9.74 24.19
N LYS A 16 -6.22 9.40 25.27
CA LYS A 16 -5.07 8.50 25.23
C LYS A 16 -5.59 7.15 24.73
N ALA A 17 -5.47 6.91 23.42
CA ALA A 17 -5.59 5.59 22.87
C ALA A 17 -4.34 4.81 23.31
N GLU A 18 -4.55 3.69 23.98
CA GLU A 18 -3.55 2.66 24.13
C GLU A 18 -3.00 2.37 22.72
N GLU A 19 -1.70 2.63 22.50
CA GLU A 19 -1.01 2.44 21.23
C GLU A 19 -0.96 0.94 20.91
N LYS A 20 -2.08 0.41 20.38
CA LYS A 20 -2.03 -0.73 19.48
C LYS A 20 -1.14 -0.31 18.31
N PRO A 21 -0.21 -1.15 17.85
CA PRO A 21 0.58 -0.82 16.66
C PRO A 21 -0.41 -0.46 15.55
N ALA A 22 -0.28 0.76 15.03
CA ALA A 22 -1.16 1.26 13.98
C ALA A 22 -1.25 0.21 12.88
N ARG A 23 -2.47 -0.22 12.55
CA ARG A 23 -2.66 -1.31 11.61
C ARG A 23 -2.22 -0.81 10.23
N LEU A 24 -1.64 -1.67 9.40
CA LEU A 24 -1.30 -1.31 8.02
C LEU A 24 -2.51 -0.70 7.27
N ALA A 25 -3.71 -1.18 7.59
CA ALA A 25 -4.98 -0.63 7.11
C ALA A 25 -5.12 0.87 7.38
N ASP A 26 -4.71 1.36 8.55
CA ASP A 26 -4.81 2.78 8.91
C ASP A 26 -3.91 3.64 8.00
N TYR A 27 -2.72 3.15 7.66
CA TYR A 27 -1.79 3.83 6.74
C TYR A 27 -2.26 3.81 5.28
N LEU A 28 -2.92 2.72 4.86
CA LEU A 28 -3.53 2.63 3.52
C LEU A 28 -4.69 3.62 3.39
N LEU A 29 -5.58 3.65 4.38
CA LEU A 29 -6.76 4.52 4.40
C LEU A 29 -6.39 6.00 4.57
N ALA A 30 -5.37 6.33 5.36
CA ALA A 30 -4.92 7.71 5.53
C ALA A 30 -4.39 8.36 4.24
N ARG A 31 -3.93 7.55 3.28
CA ARG A 31 -3.40 8.01 1.99
C ARG A 31 -4.39 7.89 0.84
N ALA A 32 -5.57 7.29 1.07
CA ALA A 32 -6.61 7.15 0.06
C ALA A 32 -7.47 8.42 -0.05
N PRO A 33 -7.84 8.86 -1.26
CA PRO A 33 -8.81 9.95 -1.44
C PRO A 33 -10.15 9.61 -0.78
N ALA A 34 -10.74 10.56 -0.05
CA ALA A 34 -12.00 10.33 0.65
C ALA A 34 -13.16 9.92 -0.29
N GLU A 35 -13.12 10.36 -1.55
CA GLU A 35 -14.07 10.00 -2.59
C GLU A 35 -13.95 8.52 -2.99
N ASP A 36 -12.72 8.01 -3.13
CA ASP A 36 -12.48 6.61 -3.46
C ASP A 36 -12.86 5.70 -2.29
N ILE A 37 -12.59 6.11 -1.05
CA ILE A 37 -12.97 5.36 0.16
C ILE A 37 -14.50 5.28 0.30
N ALA A 38 -15.23 6.34 -0.06
CA ALA A 38 -16.68 6.41 0.11
C ALA A 38 -17.45 5.38 -0.73
N ALA A 39 -16.84 4.83 -1.77
CA ALA A 39 -17.40 3.78 -2.61
C ALA A 39 -17.27 2.36 -2.01
N TYR A 40 -16.63 2.22 -0.84
CA TYR A 40 -16.43 0.94 -0.17
C TYR A 40 -17.14 0.88 1.18
N ASP A 41 -17.64 -0.30 1.52
CA ASP A 41 -18.11 -0.57 2.88
C ASP A 41 -16.91 -0.77 3.82
N ALA A 42 -17.11 -0.52 5.12
CA ALA A 42 -16.06 -0.70 6.12
C ALA A 42 -15.48 -2.13 6.15
N ALA A 43 -16.33 -3.15 5.92
CA ALA A 43 -15.91 -4.54 5.86
C ALA A 43 -15.07 -4.88 4.61
N ASP A 44 -15.28 -4.16 3.50
CA ASP A 44 -14.48 -4.30 2.28
C ASP A 44 -13.09 -3.69 2.48
N LEU A 45 -13.02 -2.51 3.10
CA LEU A 45 -11.77 -1.84 3.44
C LEU A 45 -10.95 -2.62 4.47
N GLU A 46 -11.59 -3.23 5.48
CA GLU A 46 -10.91 -4.09 6.44
C GLU A 46 -10.29 -5.30 5.75
N ARG A 47 -11.05 -5.97 4.86
CA ARG A 47 -10.54 -7.10 4.06
C ARG A 47 -9.39 -6.70 3.14
N ALA A 48 -9.50 -5.56 2.47
CA ALA A 48 -8.41 -5.02 1.64
C ALA A 48 -7.14 -4.76 2.48
N GLY A 49 -7.30 -4.20 3.69
CA GLY A 49 -6.22 -4.00 4.64
C GLY A 49 -5.59 -5.31 5.13
N GLU A 50 -6.38 -6.35 5.36
CA GLU A 50 -5.88 -7.69 5.74
C GLU A 50 -5.08 -8.36 4.62
N LEU A 51 -5.54 -8.23 3.37
CA LEU A 51 -4.82 -8.72 2.19
C LEU A 51 -3.46 -8.02 2.07
N ALA A 52 -3.44 -6.69 2.22
CA ALA A 52 -2.21 -5.93 2.21
C ALA A 52 -1.28 -6.32 3.36
N ALA A 53 -1.81 -6.50 4.57
CA ALA A 53 -1.03 -6.89 5.75
C ALA A 53 -0.39 -8.27 5.58
N ARG A 54 -1.10 -9.21 4.96
CA ARG A 54 -0.56 -10.53 4.63
C ARG A 54 0.59 -10.44 3.64
N ALA A 55 0.45 -9.63 2.59
CA ALA A 55 1.51 -9.42 1.62
C ALA A 55 2.75 -8.80 2.27
N VAL A 56 2.57 -7.78 3.12
CA VAL A 56 3.68 -7.14 3.86
C VAL A 56 4.36 -8.11 4.81
N ALA A 57 3.60 -8.91 5.57
CA ALA A 57 4.16 -9.91 6.47
C ALA A 57 5.02 -10.95 5.74
N SER A 58 4.66 -11.31 4.50
CA SER A 58 5.40 -12.27 3.69
C SER A 58 6.68 -11.73 3.04
N HIS A 59 6.87 -10.40 3.05
CA HIS A 59 8.02 -9.78 2.39
C HIS A 59 9.34 -10.05 3.11
N ARG A 60 10.38 -10.33 2.34
CA ARG A 60 11.76 -10.53 2.80
C ARG A 60 12.68 -9.51 2.15
N LYS A 61 13.71 -9.08 2.88
CA LYS A 61 14.70 -8.12 2.40
C LYS A 61 15.27 -8.54 1.05
N GLY A 62 15.22 -7.66 0.07
CA GLY A 62 15.76 -7.91 -1.28
C GLY A 62 14.83 -8.67 -2.22
N GLU A 63 13.67 -9.13 -1.75
CA GLU A 63 12.65 -9.77 -2.57
C GLU A 63 11.54 -8.77 -2.93
N SER A 64 10.64 -9.17 -3.82
CA SER A 64 9.44 -8.39 -4.11
C SER A 64 8.24 -9.32 -4.04
N VAL A 65 7.22 -8.92 -3.28
CA VAL A 65 5.98 -9.66 -3.16
C VAL A 65 4.97 -9.05 -4.11
N VAL A 66 4.33 -9.90 -4.91
CA VAL A 66 3.21 -9.54 -5.79
C VAL A 66 2.07 -10.48 -5.45
N ALA A 67 0.99 -9.92 -4.90
CA ALA A 67 -0.27 -10.58 -4.62
C ALA A 67 -1.36 -9.98 -5.50
N VAL A 68 -2.03 -10.81 -6.30
CA VAL A 68 -3.16 -10.42 -7.15
C VAL A 68 -4.33 -11.33 -6.79
N ASP A 69 -5.26 -10.78 -6.01
CA ASP A 69 -6.40 -11.52 -5.46
C ASP A 69 -7.65 -11.18 -6.30
N ALA A 70 -7.90 -12.02 -7.31
CA ALA A 70 -9.06 -11.86 -8.20
C ALA A 70 -10.41 -12.12 -7.50
N ASP A 71 -10.38 -12.98 -6.49
CA ASP A 71 -11.51 -13.28 -5.60
C ASP A 71 -11.25 -12.75 -4.19
N SER A 72 -10.88 -11.46 -4.13
CA SER A 72 -10.55 -10.75 -2.89
C SER A 72 -11.71 -10.71 -1.87
N GLY A 73 -12.94 -10.94 -2.34
CA GLY A 73 -14.17 -10.72 -1.59
C GLY A 73 -14.51 -9.24 -1.40
N VAL A 74 -13.65 -8.32 -1.86
CA VAL A 74 -13.84 -6.87 -1.77
C VAL A 74 -14.76 -6.40 -2.90
N ALA A 75 -15.71 -5.55 -2.56
CA ALA A 75 -16.57 -4.88 -3.53
C ALA A 75 -16.45 -3.35 -3.45
N CYS A 76 -16.54 -2.70 -4.61
CA CYS A 76 -16.65 -1.24 -4.77
C CYS A 76 -18.02 -0.95 -5.39
N ASP A 77 -18.87 -0.15 -4.73
CA ASP A 77 -20.27 0.09 -5.12
C ASP A 77 -21.05 -1.22 -5.43
N GLY A 78 -20.82 -2.26 -4.61
CA GLY A 78 -21.44 -3.57 -4.78
C GLY A 78 -20.92 -4.39 -5.97
N ARG A 79 -19.86 -3.94 -6.66
CA ARG A 79 -19.19 -4.70 -7.74
C ARG A 79 -17.90 -5.33 -7.23
N PRO A 80 -17.69 -6.63 -7.44
CA PRO A 80 -16.44 -7.29 -7.08
C PRO A 80 -15.23 -6.64 -7.74
N VAL A 81 -14.15 -6.47 -6.98
CA VAL A 81 -12.87 -5.93 -7.47
C VAL A 81 -11.73 -6.92 -7.26
N THR A 82 -10.72 -6.84 -8.11
CA THR A 82 -9.44 -7.52 -7.89
C THR A 82 -8.55 -6.61 -7.08
N VAL A 83 -7.98 -7.16 -6.00
CA VAL A 83 -7.08 -6.45 -5.11
C VAL A 83 -5.65 -6.84 -5.47
N ILE A 84 -4.83 -5.85 -5.79
CA ILE A 84 -3.42 -6.03 -6.13
C ILE A 84 -2.60 -5.39 -5.01
N THR A 85 -1.73 -6.16 -4.38
CA THR A 85 -0.74 -5.64 -3.44
C THR A 85 0.65 -6.00 -3.92
N VAL A 86 1.47 -4.97 -4.17
CA VAL A 86 2.88 -5.09 -4.47
C VAL A 86 3.68 -4.51 -3.32
N VAL A 87 4.59 -5.31 -2.77
CA VAL A 87 5.43 -4.94 -1.64
C VAL A 87 6.88 -5.09 -2.06
N ASN A 88 7.65 -4.01 -1.95
CA ASN A 88 9.04 -3.98 -2.40
C ASN A 88 9.87 -3.00 -1.57
N ASP A 89 11.18 -3.22 -1.56
CA ASP A 89 12.16 -2.26 -1.04
C ASP A 89 11.97 -0.92 -1.77
N ASN A 90 11.91 0.19 -1.02
CA ASN A 90 11.65 1.49 -1.61
C ASN A 90 12.76 1.89 -2.61
N MET A 91 12.39 2.00 -3.89
CA MET A 91 13.30 2.32 -5.00
C MET A 91 12.63 3.30 -5.97
N PRO A 92 13.40 4.13 -6.70
CA PRO A 92 12.83 5.10 -7.63
C PRO A 92 12.09 4.40 -8.79
N PHE A 93 11.12 5.08 -9.39
CA PHE A 93 10.33 4.65 -10.56
C PHE A 93 9.35 3.48 -10.31
N LEU A 94 9.35 2.89 -9.12
CA LEU A 94 8.56 1.71 -8.79
C LEU A 94 7.05 1.95 -8.96
N PHE A 95 6.52 3.01 -8.35
CA PHE A 95 5.09 3.31 -8.36
C PHE A 95 4.56 3.53 -9.78
N ASP A 96 5.20 4.44 -10.53
CA ASP A 96 4.77 4.78 -11.90
C ASP A 96 4.83 3.56 -12.83
N SER A 97 5.85 2.71 -12.65
CA SER A 97 6.02 1.48 -13.44
C SER A 97 4.91 0.46 -13.14
N ILE A 98 4.56 0.26 -11.87
CA ILE A 98 3.46 -0.63 -11.46
C ILE A 98 2.12 -0.11 -11.99
N LEU A 99 1.86 1.18 -11.79
CA LEU A 99 0.59 1.78 -12.22
C LEU A 99 0.44 1.75 -13.74
N GLY A 100 1.52 2.01 -14.49
CA GLY A 100 1.54 1.91 -15.95
C GLY A 100 1.21 0.50 -16.42
N GLU A 101 1.89 -0.52 -15.88
CA GLU A 101 1.67 -1.93 -16.24
C GLU A 101 0.23 -2.39 -15.94
N ILE A 102 -0.31 -2.01 -14.78
CA ILE A 102 -1.71 -2.33 -14.40
C ILE A 102 -2.69 -1.65 -15.36
N THR A 103 -2.49 -0.37 -15.64
CA THR A 103 -3.41 0.40 -16.49
C THR A 103 -3.43 -0.11 -17.93
N GLU A 104 -2.26 -0.50 -18.46
CA GLU A 104 -2.13 -1.02 -19.83
C GLU A 104 -2.77 -2.41 -20.00
N THR A 105 -2.66 -3.27 -18.99
CA THR A 105 -3.04 -4.68 -19.11
C THR A 105 -4.38 -5.04 -18.48
N SER A 106 -4.81 -4.28 -17.47
CA SER A 106 -5.88 -4.69 -16.54
C SER A 106 -6.94 -3.61 -16.29
N GLY A 107 -6.85 -2.48 -17.00
CA GLY A 107 -7.84 -1.41 -16.97
C GLY A 107 -7.58 -0.32 -15.91
N GLN A 108 -8.53 0.59 -15.77
CA GLN A 108 -8.39 1.74 -14.89
C GLN A 108 -8.55 1.36 -13.41
N PRO A 109 -7.61 1.76 -12.54
CA PRO A 109 -7.73 1.60 -11.10
C PRO A 109 -8.92 2.35 -10.51
N THR A 110 -9.63 1.71 -9.59
CA THR A 110 -10.70 2.32 -8.79
C THR A 110 -10.21 2.87 -7.45
N LEU A 111 -9.09 2.35 -6.95
CA LEU A 111 -8.41 2.83 -5.75
C LEU A 111 -6.91 2.62 -5.93
N VAL A 112 -6.11 3.62 -5.59
CA VAL A 112 -4.65 3.51 -5.58
C VAL A 112 -4.13 4.09 -4.28
N THR A 113 -3.36 3.30 -3.54
CA THR A 113 -2.67 3.73 -2.33
C THR A 113 -1.21 3.32 -2.39
N HIS A 114 -0.34 4.23 -1.96
CA HIS A 114 1.11 4.00 -1.94
C HIS A 114 1.74 4.52 -0.65
N PRO A 115 1.41 3.93 0.52
CA PRO A 115 2.15 4.24 1.73
C PRO A 115 3.58 3.68 1.65
N ILE A 116 4.53 4.51 2.08
CA ILE A 116 5.89 4.08 2.40
C ILE A 116 5.92 3.87 3.90
N VAL A 117 6.03 2.62 4.32
CA VAL A 117 6.05 2.23 5.72
C VAL A 117 7.44 1.81 6.13
N THR A 118 7.87 2.20 7.31
CA THR A 118 9.08 1.68 7.93
C THR A 118 8.75 0.40 8.66
N VAL A 119 9.52 -0.65 8.39
CA VAL A 119 9.31 -1.97 9.00
C VAL A 119 10.61 -2.53 9.54
N ARG A 120 10.48 -3.51 10.42
CA ARG A 120 11.58 -4.35 10.89
C ARG A 120 11.39 -5.77 10.38
N HIS A 121 12.38 -6.33 9.71
CA HIS A 121 12.37 -7.73 9.29
C HIS A 121 12.90 -8.64 10.39
N GLY A 122 12.25 -9.79 10.54
CA GLY A 122 12.77 -10.92 11.29
C GLY A 122 13.24 -12.03 10.35
N LYS A 123 13.50 -13.21 10.91
CA LYS A 123 14.03 -14.36 10.14
C LYS A 123 13.08 -14.90 9.06
N ALA A 124 11.77 -14.67 9.19
CA ALA A 124 10.75 -15.25 8.30
C ALA A 124 9.99 -14.23 7.43
N GLY A 125 10.19 -12.93 7.66
CA GLY A 125 9.44 -11.85 7.02
C GLY A 125 9.39 -10.60 7.89
N VAL A 126 8.47 -9.67 7.59
CA VAL A 126 8.26 -8.47 8.41
C VAL A 126 7.66 -8.85 9.77
N VAL A 127 8.31 -8.43 10.85
CA VAL A 127 7.85 -8.70 12.23
C VAL A 127 7.20 -7.49 12.89
N GLU A 128 7.45 -6.28 12.38
CA GLU A 128 6.94 -5.05 12.97
C GLU A 128 6.82 -3.95 11.90
N VAL A 129 5.75 -3.16 11.97
CA VAL A 129 5.51 -1.98 11.12
C VAL A 129 5.47 -0.76 12.04
N LEU A 130 6.45 0.14 11.90
CA LEU A 130 6.63 1.31 12.75
C LEU A 130 5.88 2.54 12.24
N GLY A 131 5.54 2.56 10.95
CA GLY A 131 4.63 3.53 10.36
C GLY A 131 5.19 4.40 9.24
N ASP A 132 4.39 5.37 8.84
CA ASP A 132 4.66 6.46 7.90
C ASP A 132 5.62 7.47 8.54
N GLY A 133 6.91 7.45 8.16
CA GLY A 133 7.87 8.49 8.57
C GLY A 133 9.07 8.03 9.40
N GLY A 134 9.23 6.72 9.63
CA GLY A 134 10.45 6.19 10.24
C GLY A 134 11.69 6.51 9.40
N LYS A 135 12.80 6.81 10.09
CA LYS A 135 14.11 6.86 9.43
C LYS A 135 14.53 5.44 9.08
N GLU A 136 15.17 5.31 7.93
CA GLU A 136 15.89 4.08 7.59
C GLU A 136 17.14 4.03 8.49
N ASP A 137 17.33 2.93 9.18
CA ASP A 137 18.51 2.65 10.02
C ASP A 137 18.93 1.19 9.85
N ASP A 138 19.95 0.74 10.58
CA ASP A 138 20.51 -0.61 10.43
C ASP A 138 19.50 -1.74 10.74
N GLU A 139 18.43 -1.45 11.49
CA GLU A 139 17.39 -2.41 11.87
C GLU A 139 16.06 -2.18 11.13
N HIS A 140 15.86 -0.98 10.56
CA HIS A 140 14.59 -0.55 9.98
C HIS A 140 14.69 -0.17 8.51
N GLU A 141 13.85 -0.79 7.70
CA GLU A 141 13.84 -0.62 6.25
C GLU A 141 12.57 0.08 5.78
N ARG A 142 12.72 0.87 4.71
CA ARG A 142 11.59 1.53 4.06
C ARG A 142 10.99 0.63 3.00
N LEU A 143 9.71 0.34 3.18
CA LEU A 143 8.96 -0.55 2.33
C LEU A 143 7.85 0.19 1.61
N SER A 144 7.89 0.07 0.30
CA SER A 144 6.89 0.61 -0.60
C SER A 144 5.79 -0.43 -0.73
N VAL A 145 4.60 -0.08 -0.22
CA VAL A 145 3.40 -0.92 -0.35
C VAL A 145 2.50 -0.24 -1.36
N VAL A 146 2.46 -0.77 -2.57
CA VAL A 146 1.57 -0.29 -3.63
C VAL A 146 0.34 -1.18 -3.62
N HIS A 147 -0.80 -0.60 -3.30
CA HIS A 147 -2.06 -1.32 -3.17
C HIS A 147 -3.10 -0.69 -4.08
N VAL A 148 -3.60 -1.49 -5.01
CA VAL A 148 -4.40 -1.05 -6.15
C VAL A 148 -5.62 -1.94 -6.29
N HIS A 149 -6.79 -1.32 -6.48
CA HIS A 149 -8.01 -2.03 -6.82
C HIS A 149 -8.34 -1.78 -8.29
N ILE A 150 -8.73 -2.84 -8.99
CA ILE A 150 -9.17 -2.80 -10.38
C ILE A 150 -10.46 -3.61 -10.55
N PRO A 151 -11.20 -3.43 -11.66
CA PRO A 151 -12.30 -4.32 -11.99
C PRO A 151 -11.88 -5.79 -11.95
N ARG A 152 -12.83 -6.66 -11.56
CA ARG A 152 -12.53 -8.08 -11.37
C ARG A 152 -11.93 -8.73 -12.63
N LEU A 153 -10.75 -9.30 -12.47
CA LEU A 153 -10.09 -10.12 -13.47
C LEU A 153 -10.53 -11.58 -13.39
N THR A 154 -10.33 -12.32 -14.48
CA THR A 154 -10.33 -13.78 -14.48
C THR A 154 -9.09 -14.33 -13.76
N ALA A 155 -9.11 -15.61 -13.38
CA ALA A 155 -7.98 -16.25 -12.73
C ALA A 155 -6.74 -16.29 -13.66
N GLU A 156 -6.96 -16.52 -14.96
CA GLU A 156 -5.92 -16.50 -15.99
C GLU A 156 -5.29 -15.12 -16.13
N GLU A 157 -6.10 -14.06 -16.21
CA GLU A 157 -5.63 -12.67 -16.28
C GLU A 157 -4.84 -12.28 -15.03
N ALA A 158 -5.34 -12.62 -13.84
CA ALA A 158 -4.68 -12.34 -12.57
C ALA A 158 -3.31 -13.04 -12.46
N LYS A 159 -3.22 -14.31 -12.90
CA LYS A 159 -1.95 -15.03 -12.96
C LYS A 159 -0.99 -14.38 -13.96
N SER A 160 -1.50 -14.02 -15.13
CA SER A 160 -0.70 -13.38 -16.18
C SER A 160 -0.18 -12.00 -15.74
N LEU A 161 -1.00 -11.21 -15.05
CA LEU A 161 -0.61 -9.94 -14.45
C LEU A 161 0.45 -10.14 -13.36
N THR A 162 0.30 -11.15 -12.51
CA THR A 162 1.29 -11.48 -11.47
C THR A 162 2.67 -11.76 -12.08
N GLU A 163 2.73 -12.54 -13.15
CA GLU A 163 3.98 -12.86 -13.85
C GLU A 163 4.60 -11.62 -14.51
N ARG A 164 3.77 -10.78 -15.15
CA ARG A 164 4.22 -9.51 -15.75
C ARG A 164 4.79 -8.54 -14.72
N LEU A 165 4.06 -8.31 -13.62
CA LEU A 165 4.51 -7.46 -12.52
C LEU A 165 5.83 -7.96 -11.93
N ARG A 166 5.98 -9.27 -11.69
CA ARG A 166 7.26 -9.85 -11.21
C ARG A 166 8.41 -9.59 -12.17
N LYS A 167 8.18 -9.76 -13.47
CA LYS A 167 9.20 -9.49 -14.49
C LYS A 167 9.58 -8.01 -14.52
N MET A 168 8.60 -7.11 -14.53
CA MET A 168 8.83 -5.67 -14.52
C MET A 168 9.58 -5.23 -13.26
N LEU A 169 9.21 -5.72 -12.07
CA LEU A 169 9.93 -5.43 -10.82
C LEU A 169 11.41 -5.85 -10.87
N SER A 170 11.71 -6.99 -11.50
CA SER A 170 13.10 -7.41 -11.70
C SER A 170 13.88 -6.47 -12.63
N GLN A 171 13.23 -5.95 -13.67
CA GLN A 171 13.82 -4.99 -14.62
C GLN A 171 14.05 -3.64 -13.97
N VAL A 172 13.08 -3.13 -13.18
CA VAL A 172 13.24 -1.90 -12.40
C VAL A 172 14.41 -2.04 -11.43
N ARG A 173 14.51 -3.16 -10.71
CA ARG A 173 15.63 -3.41 -9.79
C ARG A 173 16.98 -3.39 -10.52
N ALA A 174 17.09 -4.06 -11.67
CA ALA A 174 18.31 -4.04 -12.48
C ALA A 174 18.67 -2.62 -12.94
N ALA A 175 17.71 -1.87 -13.46
CA ALA A 175 17.90 -0.49 -13.91
C ALA A 175 18.38 0.43 -12.77
N VAL A 176 17.81 0.29 -11.57
CA VAL A 176 18.22 1.08 -10.38
C VAL A 176 19.64 0.73 -9.93
N VAL A 177 20.02 -0.55 -9.96
CA VAL A 177 21.38 -0.99 -9.59
C VAL A 177 22.42 -0.45 -10.57
N ASP A 178 22.14 -0.53 -11.87
CA ASP A 178 23.07 -0.04 -12.90
C ASP A 178 23.17 1.49 -12.89
N TRP A 179 22.04 2.18 -12.70
CA TRP A 179 22.04 3.64 -12.55
C TRP A 179 22.89 4.12 -11.36
N LYS A 180 22.78 3.45 -10.20
CA LYS A 180 23.62 3.76 -9.03
C LYS A 180 25.12 3.55 -9.26
N ARG A 181 25.52 2.66 -10.17
CA ARG A 181 26.94 2.44 -10.52
C ARG A 181 27.50 3.51 -11.45
N MET A 182 26.63 4.28 -12.10
CA MET A 182 27.01 5.36 -13.01
C MET A 182 27.12 6.72 -12.32
N LEU A 183 26.60 6.84 -11.10
CA LEU A 183 26.73 8.01 -10.22
C LEU A 183 28.02 7.93 -9.39
#